data_AF-A0A7X7Q4Q1-F1
#
_entry.id   AF-A0A7X7Q4Q1-F1
#
_cell.length_a   1.000
_cell.length_b   1.000
_cell.length_c   1.000
_cell.angle_alpha   90.00
_cell.angle_beta   90.00
_cell.angle_gamma   90.00
#
_symmetry.space_group_name_H-M   'P 1'
#
loop_
_entity.id
_entity.type
_entity.pdbx_description
1 polymer ?
#
loop_
_entity_poly.entity_id
_entity_poly.type
_entity_poly.pdbx_seq_one_letter_code
_entity_poly.pdbx_strand_id
1 'polypeptide(L)' 'MSDELKRAALSYAARGWAVFPLAPNGKLPLIAKERGGRGVHDATTDPKQIATWWDQTPEA' A
#
# COMPACT_ATOMS: atom_id res chain seq x y z
N MET A 1 -7.74 -13.47 1.25
CA MET A 1 -7.88 -12.15 1.91
C MET A 1 -6.80 -11.18 1.46
N SER A 2 -5.50 -11.48 1.65
CA SER A 2 -4.39 -10.66 1.11
C SER A 2 -4.55 -10.30 -0.39
N ASP A 3 -4.79 -11.31 -1.24
CA ASP A 3 -5.01 -11.09 -2.68
C ASP A 3 -6.22 -10.21 -3.02
N GLU A 4 -7.25 -10.22 -2.16
CA GLU A 4 -8.45 -9.42 -2.37
C GLU A 4 -8.15 -7.93 -2.08
N LEU A 5 -7.40 -7.65 -1.01
CA LEU A 5 -6.94 -6.30 -0.67
C LEU A 5 -6.00 -5.75 -1.75
N LYS A 6 -5.08 -6.57 -2.27
CA LYS A 6 -4.22 -6.21 -3.41
C LYS A 6 -5.05 -5.80 -4.63
N ARG A 7 -6.06 -6.60 -4.97
CA ARG A 7 -6.97 -6.33 -6.10
C ARG A 7 -7.77 -5.04 -5.88
N ALA A 8 -8.26 -4.80 -4.67
CA ALA A 8 -8.96 -3.56 -4.33
C ALA A 8 -8.05 -2.33 -4.47
N ALA A 9 -6.82 -2.39 -3.97
CA ALA A 9 -5.83 -1.32 -4.10
C ALA A 9 -5.52 -0.98 -5.56
N LEU A 10 -5.30 -2.00 -6.40
CA LEU A 10 -5.10 -1.83 -7.85
C LEU A 10 -6.35 -1.23 -8.53
N SER A 11 -7.55 -1.63 -8.11
CA SER A 11 -8.81 -1.10 -8.60
C SER A 11 -8.97 0.39 -8.27
N TYR A 12 -8.56 0.83 -7.07
CA TYR A 12 -8.54 2.25 -6.70
C TYR A 12 -7.51 3.05 -7.49
N ALA A 13 -6.29 2.52 -7.63
CA ALA A 13 -5.24 3.14 -8.42
C ALA A 13 -5.66 3.34 -9.89
N ALA A 14 -6.34 2.36 -10.48
CA ALA A 14 -6.89 2.46 -11.85
C ALA A 14 -7.96 3.55 -11.99
N ARG A 15 -8.61 3.98 -10.89
CA ARG A 15 -9.55 5.12 -10.86
C ARG A 15 -8.86 6.46 -10.57
N GLY A 16 -7.53 6.46 -10.48
CA GLY A 16 -6.73 7.64 -10.14
C GLY A 16 -6.69 7.94 -8.64
N TRP A 17 -7.14 7.03 -7.78
CA TRP A 17 -7.07 7.21 -6.33
C TRP A 17 -5.76 6.64 -5.82
N ALA A 18 -4.90 7.52 -5.31
CA ALA A 18 -3.63 7.12 -4.74
C ALA A 18 -3.84 6.33 -3.44
N VAL A 19 -3.10 5.24 -3.28
CA VAL A 19 -3.17 4.34 -2.12
C VAL A 19 -1.80 4.19 -1.48
N PHE A 20 -1.76 3.90 -0.19
CA PHE A 20 -0.56 3.54 0.55
C PHE A 20 -0.89 2.39 1.51
N PRO A 21 0.06 1.48 1.80
CA PRO A 21 -0.17 0.31 2.64
C PRO A 21 -0.09 0.67 4.13
N LEU A 22 -0.84 -0.08 4.94
CA LEU A 22 -0.75 -0.01 6.40
C LEU A 22 0.03 -1.22 6.94
N ALA A 23 0.56 -1.08 8.14
CA ALA A 23 1.19 -2.18 8.86
C ALA A 23 0.11 -3.25 9.19
N PRO A 24 0.38 -4.54 8.96
CA PRO A 24 -0.55 -5.62 9.29
C PRO A 24 -0.98 -5.57 10.75
N ASN A 25 -2.29 -5.72 11.01
CA ASN A 25 -2.89 -5.63 12.35
C ASN A 25 -2.60 -4.30 13.09
N GLY A 26 -2.22 -3.25 12.35
CA GLY A 26 -1.93 -1.93 12.86
C GLY A 26 -2.83 -0.85 12.25
N LYS A 27 -2.63 0.39 12.71
CA LYS A 27 -3.25 1.59 12.13
C LYS A 27 -2.20 2.64 11.73
N LEU A 28 -1.02 2.16 11.37
CA LEU A 28 0.13 2.98 11.00
C LEU A 28 0.56 2.65 9.56
N PRO A 29 1.13 3.59 8.80
CA PRO A 29 1.70 3.30 7.49
C PRO A 29 2.74 2.18 7.55
N LEU A 30 2.77 1.32 6.53
CA LEU A 30 3.73 0.21 6.44
C LEU A 30 5.18 0.73 6.41
N ILE A 31 5.41 1.83 5.67
CA ILE A 31 6.69 2.53 5.63
C ILE A 31 6.72 3.48 6.82
N ALA A 32 7.38 3.05 7.90
CA ALA A 32 7.45 3.83 9.11
C ALA A 32 8.39 5.05 8.95
N LYS A 33 8.19 6.09 9.77
CA LYS A 33 8.93 7.36 9.66
C LYS A 33 10.44 7.18 9.86
N GLU A 34 10.84 6.28 10.76
CA GLU A 34 12.22 5.88 11.00
C GLU A 34 12.88 5.17 9.82
N ARG A 35 12.08 4.62 8.89
CA ARG A 35 12.52 4.01 7.62
C ARG A 35 12.36 4.97 6.43
N GLY A 36 12.11 6.25 6.68
CA GLY A 36 11.98 7.29 5.67
C GLY A 36 10.56 7.49 5.12
N GLY A 37 9.55 6.83 5.70
CA GLY A 37 8.16 6.98 5.28
C GLY A 37 7.60 8.37 5.54
N ARG A 38 6.76 8.83 4.63
CA ARG A 38 6.08 10.13 4.63
C ARG A 38 4.56 9.99 4.77
N GLY A 39 4.08 8.79 5.12
CA GLY A 39 2.68 8.51 5.36
C GLY A 39 1.83 8.66 4.10
N VAL A 40 0.78 9.48 4.16
CA VAL A 40 -0.11 9.72 3.00
C VAL A 40 0.63 10.28 1.78
N HIS A 41 1.79 10.93 1.97
CA HIS A 41 2.60 11.43 0.85
C HIS A 41 3.34 10.33 0.07
N ASP A 42 3.41 9.10 0.59
CA ASP A 42 3.92 7.94 -0.16
C ASP A 42 2.83 7.27 -1.00
N ALA A 43 1.59 7.77 -0.95
CA ALA A 43 0.48 7.21 -1.71
C ALA A 43 0.75 7.31 -3.21
N THR A 44 0.44 6.24 -3.93
CA THR A 44 0.74 6.10 -5.36
C THR A 44 -0.44 5.52 -6.12
N THR A 45 -0.48 5.81 -7.43
CA THR A 45 -1.35 5.14 -8.41
C THR A 45 -0.57 4.16 -9.29
N ASP A 46 0.75 4.01 -9.09
CA ASP A 46 1.58 3.08 -9.86
C ASP A 46 1.28 1.62 -9.47
N PRO A 47 0.71 0.80 -10.38
CA PRO A 47 0.39 -0.59 -10.08
C PRO A 47 1.63 -1.44 -9.76
N LYS A 48 2.82 -1.09 -10.25
CA LYS A 48 4.07 -1.82 -9.95
C LYS A 48 4.50 -1.60 -8.51
N GLN A 49 4.41 -0.37 -8.02
CA GLN A 49 4.71 -0.05 -6.63
C GLN A 49 3.72 -0.73 -5.68
N ILE A 50 2.43 -0.74 -6.03
CA ILE A 50 1.39 -1.43 -5.25
C ILE A 50 1.65 -2.93 -5.22
N ALA A 51 2.01 -3.55 -6.35
CA ALA A 51 2.35 -4.96 -6.39
C ALA A 51 3.55 -5.29 -5.51
N THR A 52 4.60 -4.46 -5.58
CA THR A 52 5.83 -4.60 -4.78
C THR A 52 5.54 -4.60 -3.27
N TRP A 53 4.63 -3.76 -2.80
CA TRP A 53 4.25 -3.74 -1.37
C TRP A 53 3.66 -5.07 -0.92
N TRP A 54 2.77 -5.67 -1.72
CA TRP A 54 2.19 -6.98 -1.41
C TRP A 54 3.20 -8.12 -1.55
N ASP A 55 4.17 -8.01 -2.45
CA ASP A 55 5.22 -9.04 -2.59
C ASP A 55 6.17 -9.01 -1.38
N GLN A 56 6.43 -7.83 -0.81
CA GLN A 56 7.26 -7.64 0.39
C GLN A 56 6.49 -7.88 1.70
N THR A 57 5.19 -7.57 1.73
CA THR A 57 4.33 -7.72 2.90
C THR A 57 2.93 -8.13 2.43
N PRO A 58 2.70 -9.44 2.23
CA PRO A 58 1.40 -9.93 1.76
C PRO A 58 0.24 -9.57 2.70
N GLU A 59 0.50 -9.43 3.99
CA GLU A 59 -0.53 -9.17 5.01
C GLU A 59 -0.91 -7.68 5.17
N ALA A 60 -0.39 -6.81 4.29
CA ALA A 60 -0.67 -5.37 4.29
C ALA A 60 -2.09 -5.02 3.81
#